data_AF-A9V9R2-F1
#
_entry.id   AF-A9V9R2-F1
#
_cell.length_a   1.000
_cell.length_b   1.000
_cell.length_c   1.000
_cell.angle_alpha   90.00
_cell.angle_beta   90.00
_cell.angle_gamma   90.00
#
_symmetry.space_group_name_H-M   'P 1'
#
loop_
_entity.id
_entity.type
_entity.pdbx_description
1 polymer ?
#
loop_
_entity_poly.entity_id
_entity_poly.type
_entity_poly.pdbx_seq_one_letter_code
_entity_poly.pdbx_strand_id
1 'polypeptide(L)'
;MGFGRQLRARSESSGLEHLNYHGCKALILKKEALAATKMLEEEVARINDVFIAEESRCQDRFSELERHRIKTGTYPIGALPALTQSVVTLMNYGRWNYVAVMRLFRLAETCHCYIRGTAHHVLNDAYFYRSLGPARILCRLPRRTVDTRNLSDPAVLDLAPDEDDQHLPASPGESETAGDAINQTEELGPLSALDDDCPICLSDRMLDPCMCSCGHVFCYECITQTERQCPICRKHHFQTFAMLGSGDIISAERQRQDETWLHAAWGYGRDTLWYLLLTVVLMPFLLFVFGVGFVWSVGRSAICVVLGVKHEFPAPFRYARFPFLAPQYVNTAPPPWTTPALWQA
;
A
#
# COMPACT_ATOMS: atom_id res chain seq x y z
N MET A 1 -27.19 8.32 2.11
CA MET A 1 -27.04 8.12 3.57
C MET A 1 -25.57 8.22 3.94
N GLY A 2 -25.20 8.97 4.98
CA GLY A 2 -23.80 9.05 5.41
C GLY A 2 -23.22 7.69 5.79
N PHE A 3 -21.95 7.45 5.45
CA PHE A 3 -21.30 6.14 5.60
C PHE A 3 -21.38 5.54 7.01
N GLY A 4 -21.22 6.37 8.06
CA GLY A 4 -21.32 5.89 9.44
C GLY A 4 -22.70 5.33 9.80
N ARG A 5 -23.78 5.85 9.22
CA ARG A 5 -25.14 5.29 9.38
C ARG A 5 -25.28 3.95 8.67
N GLN A 6 -24.72 3.83 7.47
CA GLN A 6 -24.71 2.57 6.72
C GLN A 6 -23.94 1.48 7.49
N LEU A 7 -22.79 1.82 8.07
CA LEU A 7 -21.98 0.90 8.86
C LEU A 7 -22.75 0.39 10.09
N ARG A 8 -23.48 1.28 10.78
CA ARG A 8 -24.33 0.91 11.93
C ARG A 8 -25.48 -0.01 11.53
N ALA A 9 -26.21 0.33 10.46
CA ALA A 9 -27.30 -0.50 9.95
C ALA A 9 -26.82 -1.91 9.57
N ARG A 10 -25.61 -2.04 9.02
CA ARG A 10 -25.01 -3.34 8.72
C ARG A 10 -24.56 -4.10 9.97
N SER A 11 -24.09 -3.41 11.00
CA SER A 11 -23.80 -4.01 12.29
C SER A 11 -25.06 -4.64 12.89
N GLU A 12 -26.19 -3.92 12.85
CA GLU A 12 -27.49 -4.43 13.29
C GLU A 12 -27.96 -5.64 12.47
N SER A 13 -27.83 -5.59 11.14
CA SER A 13 -28.26 -6.72 10.28
C SER A 13 -27.40 -7.97 10.40
N SER A 14 -26.09 -7.81 10.64
CA SER A 14 -25.14 -8.93 10.72
C SER A 14 -24.99 -9.49 12.13
N GLY A 15 -25.38 -8.73 13.16
CA GLY A 15 -25.10 -9.05 14.56
C GLY A 15 -23.62 -8.93 14.93
N LEU A 16 -22.76 -8.42 14.02
CA LEU A 16 -21.33 -8.23 14.26
C LEU A 16 -21.04 -6.75 14.51
N GLU A 17 -20.37 -6.45 15.61
CA GLU A 17 -19.98 -5.08 15.94
C GLU A 17 -18.90 -4.57 14.97
N HIS A 18 -19.21 -3.52 14.22
CA HIS A 18 -18.25 -2.90 13.30
C HIS A 18 -17.35 -1.88 14.01
N LEU A 19 -16.37 -1.34 13.28
CA LEU A 19 -15.51 -0.24 13.71
C LEU A 19 -16.32 0.94 14.23
N ASN A 20 -15.90 1.51 15.37
CA ASN A 20 -16.41 2.78 15.88
C ASN A 20 -15.96 3.98 15.01
N TYR A 21 -16.53 4.04 13.80
CA TYR A 21 -16.18 5.03 12.79
C TYR A 21 -16.45 6.47 13.27
N HIS A 22 -17.57 6.70 13.96
CA HIS A 22 -17.92 8.02 14.46
C HIS A 22 -16.96 8.51 15.55
N GLY A 23 -16.55 7.63 16.47
CA GLY A 23 -15.56 7.95 17.49
C GLY A 23 -14.22 8.37 16.89
N CYS A 24 -13.69 7.55 15.98
CA CYS A 24 -12.42 7.85 15.29
C CYS A 24 -12.52 9.15 14.47
N LYS A 25 -13.60 9.31 13.70
CA LYS A 25 -13.86 10.52 12.89
C LYS A 25 -13.90 11.78 13.75
N ALA A 26 -14.57 11.74 14.90
CA ALA A 26 -14.65 12.88 15.81
C ALA A 26 -13.28 13.29 16.35
N LEU A 27 -12.42 12.33 16.71
CA LEU A 27 -11.06 12.62 17.17
C LEU A 27 -10.17 13.22 16.08
N ILE A 28 -10.29 12.71 14.84
CA ILE A 28 -9.57 13.25 13.67
C ILE A 28 -9.98 14.70 13.39
N LEU A 29 -11.28 14.99 13.40
CA LEU A 29 -11.79 16.36 13.18
C LEU A 29 -11.35 17.33 14.29
N LYS A 30 -11.19 16.85 15.52
CA LYS A 30 -10.62 17.62 16.64
C LYS A 30 -9.09 17.78 16.57
N LYS A 31 -8.43 17.17 15.58
CA LYS A 31 -6.97 17.13 15.42
C LYS A 31 -6.24 16.46 16.60
N GLU A 32 -6.92 15.58 17.31
CA GLU A 32 -6.34 14.81 18.43
C GLU A 32 -5.62 13.55 17.88
N ALA A 33 -4.55 13.76 17.11
CA ALA A 33 -3.91 12.70 16.31
C ALA A 33 -3.50 11.46 17.14
N LEU A 34 -2.93 11.67 18.34
CA LEU A 34 -2.49 10.57 19.21
C LEU A 34 -3.67 9.74 19.74
N ALA A 35 -4.75 10.41 20.16
CA ALA A 35 -5.96 9.74 20.64
C ALA A 35 -6.66 9.00 19.50
N ALA A 36 -6.75 9.62 18.32
CA ALA A 36 -7.31 9.01 17.12
C ALA A 36 -6.53 7.75 16.71
N THR A 37 -5.19 7.82 16.74
CA THR A 37 -4.31 6.68 16.42
C THR A 37 -4.54 5.52 17.37
N LYS A 38 -4.50 5.79 18.68
CA LYS A 38 -4.68 4.76 19.71
C LYS A 38 -6.07 4.10 19.62
N MET A 39 -7.13 4.90 19.46
CA MET A 39 -8.48 4.38 19.30
C MET A 39 -8.61 3.51 18.04
N LEU A 40 -8.00 3.94 16.93
CA LEU A 40 -8.04 3.17 15.68
C LEU A 40 -7.30 1.84 15.80
N GLU A 41 -6.15 1.81 16.48
CA GLU A 41 -5.40 0.57 16.75
C GLU A 41 -6.21 -0.40 17.62
N GLU A 42 -6.81 0.09 18.71
CA GLU A 42 -7.65 -0.72 19.61
C GLU A 42 -8.88 -1.28 18.87
N GLU A 43 -9.54 -0.46 18.07
CA GLU A 43 -10.71 -0.87 17.28
C GLU A 43 -10.34 -1.89 16.19
N VAL A 44 -9.23 -1.70 15.48
CA VAL A 44 -8.79 -2.65 14.45
C VAL A 44 -8.38 -3.98 15.09
N ALA A 45 -7.69 -3.97 16.23
CA ALA A 45 -7.38 -5.19 16.98
C ALA A 45 -8.66 -5.93 17.38
N ARG A 46 -9.66 -5.23 17.93
CA ARG A 46 -10.96 -5.81 18.30
C ARG A 46 -11.67 -6.45 17.10
N ILE A 47 -11.76 -5.75 15.97
CA ILE A 47 -12.40 -6.27 14.75
C ILE A 47 -11.66 -7.50 14.24
N ASN A 48 -10.33 -7.49 14.31
CA ASN A 48 -9.49 -8.59 13.88
C ASN A 48 -9.74 -9.85 14.70
N ASP A 49 -9.86 -9.72 16.02
CA ASP A 49 -10.17 -10.84 16.92
C ASP A 49 -11.56 -11.43 16.63
N VAL A 50 -12.57 -10.56 16.41
CA VAL A 50 -13.92 -10.99 16.00
C VAL A 50 -13.87 -11.74 14.66
N PHE A 51 -13.13 -11.22 13.68
CA PHE A 51 -13.00 -11.86 12.39
C PHE A 51 -12.34 -13.23 12.48
N ILE A 52 -11.23 -13.36 13.22
CA ILE A 52 -10.53 -14.64 13.43
C ILE A 52 -11.46 -15.66 14.09
N ALA A 53 -12.22 -15.23 15.11
CA ALA A 53 -13.15 -16.10 15.81
C ALA A 53 -14.28 -16.59 14.90
N GLU A 54 -14.90 -15.71 14.11
CA GLU A 54 -15.95 -16.08 13.15
C GLU A 54 -15.42 -16.93 11.99
N GLU A 55 -14.20 -16.67 11.54
CA GLU A 55 -13.55 -17.50 10.54
C GLU A 55 -13.35 -18.92 11.06
N SER A 56 -12.80 -19.07 12.28
CA SER A 56 -12.63 -20.37 12.93
C SER A 56 -13.97 -21.12 13.01
N ARG A 57 -15.06 -20.44 13.41
CA ARG A 57 -16.41 -21.04 13.44
C ARG A 57 -16.84 -21.53 12.05
N CYS A 58 -16.58 -20.75 11.00
CA CYS A 58 -16.89 -21.16 9.64
C CYS A 58 -16.06 -22.39 9.20
N GLN A 59 -14.78 -22.44 9.56
CA GLN A 59 -13.89 -23.56 9.27
C GLN A 59 -14.31 -24.84 10.02
N ASP A 60 -14.70 -24.71 11.29
CA ASP A 60 -15.18 -25.84 12.11
C ASP A 60 -16.47 -26.42 11.53
N ARG A 61 -17.43 -25.55 11.19
CA ARG A 61 -18.69 -25.95 10.54
C ARG A 61 -18.44 -26.63 9.20
N PHE A 62 -17.54 -26.09 8.39
CA PHE A 62 -17.15 -26.73 7.13
C PHE A 62 -16.56 -28.12 7.36
N SER A 63 -15.65 -28.26 8.33
CA SER A 63 -15.01 -29.53 8.67
C SER A 63 -16.01 -30.56 9.22
N GLU A 64 -17.03 -30.13 9.95
CA GLU A 64 -18.14 -30.98 10.38
C GLU A 64 -18.98 -31.47 9.20
N LEU A 65 -19.32 -30.57 8.26
CA LEU A 65 -20.07 -30.93 7.05
C LEU A 65 -19.30 -31.89 6.15
N GLU A 66 -17.98 -31.71 6.00
CA GLU A 66 -17.12 -32.65 5.28
C GLU A 66 -17.12 -34.04 5.93
N ARG A 67 -16.98 -34.10 7.26
CA ARG A 67 -17.07 -35.37 8.01
C ARG A 67 -18.43 -36.03 7.82
N HIS A 68 -19.52 -35.26 7.82
CA HIS A 68 -20.86 -35.78 7.55
C HIS A 68 -20.98 -36.33 6.12
N ARG A 69 -20.49 -35.59 5.11
CA ARG A 69 -20.49 -36.02 3.71
C ARG A 69 -19.73 -37.32 3.52
N ILE A 70 -18.56 -37.46 4.15
CA ILE A 70 -17.76 -38.70 4.07
C ILE A 70 -18.53 -39.89 4.64
N LYS A 71 -19.29 -39.71 5.73
CA LYS A 71 -20.06 -40.79 6.36
C LYS A 71 -21.34 -41.17 5.60
N THR A 72 -22.03 -40.19 5.03
CA THR A 72 -23.40 -40.38 4.48
C THR A 72 -23.48 -40.27 2.96
N GLY A 73 -22.38 -39.89 2.30
CA GLY A 73 -22.31 -39.60 0.87
C GLY A 73 -22.93 -38.26 0.45
N THR A 74 -23.64 -37.56 1.34
CA THR A 74 -24.36 -36.32 1.02
C THR A 74 -24.24 -35.27 2.13
N TYR A 75 -24.46 -34.00 1.79
CA TYR A 75 -24.56 -32.93 2.78
C TYR A 75 -25.99 -32.85 3.35
N PRO A 76 -26.17 -32.46 4.62
CA PRO A 76 -27.49 -32.19 5.17
C PRO A 76 -28.19 -31.06 4.38
N ILE A 77 -29.50 -31.21 4.17
CA ILE A 77 -30.32 -30.22 3.46
C ILE A 77 -30.25 -28.87 4.19
N GLY A 78 -29.95 -27.79 3.47
CA GLY A 78 -29.87 -26.44 4.01
C GLY A 78 -28.56 -26.08 4.73
N ALA A 79 -27.72 -27.06 5.07
CA ALA A 79 -26.48 -26.79 5.80
C ALA A 79 -25.43 -26.04 4.95
N LEU A 80 -25.30 -26.39 3.66
CA LEU A 80 -24.43 -25.69 2.73
C LEU A 80 -24.86 -24.22 2.52
N PRO A 81 -26.13 -23.91 2.17
CA PRO A 81 -26.60 -22.52 2.10
C PRO A 81 -26.36 -21.72 3.38
N ALA A 82 -26.59 -22.32 4.56
CA ALA A 82 -26.35 -21.65 5.83
C ALA A 82 -24.87 -21.33 6.07
N LEU A 83 -23.96 -22.25 5.73
CA LEU A 83 -22.52 -22.01 5.78
C LEU A 83 -22.11 -20.93 4.78
N THR A 84 -22.57 -21.02 3.53
CA THR A 84 -22.34 -20.00 2.49
C THR A 84 -22.77 -18.62 2.96
N GLN A 85 -23.96 -18.49 3.53
CA GLN A 85 -24.46 -17.22 4.07
C GLN A 85 -23.57 -16.68 5.20
N SER A 86 -23.10 -17.55 6.09
CA SER A 86 -22.20 -17.17 7.20
C SER A 86 -20.87 -16.64 6.66
N VAL A 87 -20.31 -17.34 5.68
CA VAL A 87 -19.05 -16.96 5.03
C VAL A 87 -19.17 -15.66 4.25
N VAL A 88 -20.26 -15.46 3.50
CA VAL A 88 -20.55 -14.20 2.79
C VAL A 88 -20.71 -13.04 3.78
N THR A 89 -21.39 -13.27 4.90
CA THR A 89 -21.55 -12.27 5.96
C THR A 89 -20.19 -11.87 6.53
N LEU A 90 -19.31 -12.84 6.80
CA LEU A 90 -17.95 -12.58 7.29
C LEU A 90 -17.08 -11.83 6.27
N MET A 91 -17.15 -12.20 4.98
CA MET A 91 -16.43 -11.48 3.91
C MET A 91 -16.91 -10.02 3.80
N ASN A 92 -18.22 -9.80 3.86
CA ASN A 92 -18.79 -8.45 3.86
C ASN A 92 -18.36 -7.67 5.10
N TYR A 93 -18.37 -8.28 6.28
CA TYR A 93 -17.88 -7.67 7.51
C TYR A 93 -16.43 -7.19 7.38
N GLY A 94 -15.52 -8.03 6.89
CA GLY A 94 -14.13 -7.63 6.63
C GLY A 94 -14.03 -6.47 5.63
N ARG A 95 -14.78 -6.54 4.53
CA ARG A 95 -14.80 -5.51 3.47
C ARG A 95 -15.30 -4.15 3.98
N TRP A 96 -16.36 -4.10 4.77
CA TRP A 96 -16.91 -2.84 5.28
C TRP A 96 -15.98 -2.16 6.29
N ASN A 97 -15.35 -2.94 7.16
CA ASN A 97 -14.36 -2.42 8.10
C ASN A 97 -13.11 -1.92 7.36
N TYR A 98 -12.67 -2.59 6.28
CA TYR A 98 -11.61 -2.07 5.40
C TYR A 98 -11.92 -0.68 4.87
N VAL A 99 -13.10 -0.52 4.27
CA VAL A 99 -13.51 0.74 3.68
C VAL A 99 -13.64 1.83 4.75
N ALA A 100 -14.12 1.49 5.94
CA ALA A 100 -14.21 2.42 7.06
C ALA A 100 -12.82 2.95 7.46
N VAL A 101 -11.84 2.07 7.61
CA VAL A 101 -10.47 2.43 7.95
C VAL A 101 -9.83 3.28 6.84
N MET A 102 -9.99 2.89 5.58
CA MET A 102 -9.48 3.67 4.43
C MET A 102 -10.10 5.08 4.35
N ARG A 103 -11.40 5.22 4.63
CA ARG A 103 -12.07 6.52 4.68
C ARG A 103 -11.53 7.39 5.82
N LEU A 104 -11.27 6.81 7.00
CA LEU A 104 -10.67 7.55 8.12
C LEU A 104 -9.26 8.04 7.80
N PHE A 105 -8.44 7.25 7.10
CA PHE A 105 -7.11 7.68 6.69
C PHE A 105 -7.15 8.86 5.72
N ARG A 106 -7.99 8.79 4.69
CA ARG A 106 -8.18 9.93 3.77
C ARG A 106 -8.67 11.18 4.50
N LEU A 107 -9.60 11.02 5.44
CA LEU A 107 -10.06 12.13 6.26
C LEU A 107 -8.90 12.75 7.07
N ALA A 108 -8.06 11.91 7.68
CA ALA A 108 -6.92 12.39 8.44
C ALA A 108 -5.90 13.16 7.58
N GLU A 109 -5.63 12.68 6.36
CA GLU A 109 -4.80 13.38 5.38
C GLU A 109 -5.37 14.77 5.04
N THR A 110 -6.67 14.85 4.73
CA THR A 110 -7.33 16.13 4.42
C THR A 110 -7.35 17.11 5.59
N CYS A 111 -7.39 16.61 6.83
CA CYS A 111 -7.37 17.43 8.04
C CYS A 111 -5.95 17.85 8.48
N HIS A 112 -4.90 17.43 7.74
CA HIS A 112 -3.50 17.50 8.16
C HIS A 112 -3.26 16.88 9.55
N CYS A 113 -4.07 15.88 9.90
CA CYS A 113 -3.94 15.11 11.13
C CYS A 113 -3.04 13.91 10.82
N TYR A 114 -1.74 14.04 11.11
CA TYR A 114 -0.78 12.99 10.80
C TYR A 114 -0.95 11.79 11.74
N ILE A 115 -1.67 10.77 11.27
CA ILE A 115 -1.73 9.45 11.92
C ILE A 115 -0.43 8.72 11.55
N ARG A 116 0.55 8.77 12.46
CA ARG A 116 1.94 8.39 12.18
C ARG A 116 2.08 6.88 11.99
N GLY A 117 2.59 6.46 10.83
CA GLY A 117 3.17 5.12 10.61
C GLY A 117 2.21 3.92 10.72
N THR A 118 0.95 4.14 11.09
CA THR A 118 0.02 3.07 11.45
C THR A 118 -0.89 2.67 10.31
N ALA A 119 -1.20 3.52 9.33
CA ALA A 119 -2.11 3.12 8.25
C ALA A 119 -1.67 1.85 7.54
N HIS A 120 -0.41 1.86 7.12
CA HIS A 120 0.16 0.72 6.43
C HIS A 120 0.42 -0.45 7.39
N HIS A 121 0.79 -0.19 8.65
CA HIS A 121 1.04 -1.25 9.64
C HIS A 121 -0.26 -1.91 10.10
N VAL A 122 -1.22 -1.14 10.59
CA VAL A 122 -2.54 -1.58 11.03
C VAL A 122 -3.28 -2.32 9.91
N LEU A 123 -3.23 -1.84 8.66
CA LEU A 123 -3.82 -2.58 7.53
C LEU A 123 -3.00 -3.81 7.13
N ASN A 124 -1.66 -3.78 7.24
CA ASN A 124 -0.83 -4.96 6.92
C ASN A 124 -0.94 -6.06 7.96
N ASP A 125 -1.09 -5.68 9.22
CA ASP A 125 -1.00 -6.56 10.39
C ASP A 125 -2.38 -7.12 10.75
N ALA A 126 -3.47 -6.44 10.35
CA ALA A 126 -4.82 -6.98 10.50
C ALA A 126 -5.06 -8.16 9.54
N TYR A 127 -5.17 -9.34 10.15
CA TYR A 127 -5.35 -10.63 9.51
C TYR A 127 -6.57 -10.67 8.59
N PHE A 128 -7.67 -10.01 8.93
CA PHE A 128 -8.88 -10.04 8.08
C PHE A 128 -8.72 -9.37 6.71
N TYR A 129 -7.70 -8.52 6.51
CA TYR A 129 -7.36 -7.99 5.19
C TYR A 129 -6.53 -8.97 4.34
N ARG A 130 -5.92 -9.97 4.99
CA ARG A 130 -5.12 -11.01 4.34
C ARG A 130 -5.84 -12.34 4.24
N SER A 131 -6.79 -12.60 5.14
CA SER A 131 -7.41 -13.90 5.25
C SER A 131 -8.32 -14.16 4.05
N LEU A 132 -7.90 -15.12 3.24
CA LEU A 132 -8.73 -15.74 2.23
C LEU A 132 -9.42 -17.00 2.77
N GLY A 133 -9.31 -17.33 4.06
CA GLY A 133 -9.92 -18.55 4.59
C GLY A 133 -11.43 -18.64 4.33
N PRO A 134 -12.22 -17.56 4.50
CA PRO A 134 -13.62 -17.55 4.12
C PRO A 134 -13.82 -17.87 2.62
N ALA A 135 -13.05 -17.22 1.73
CA ALA A 135 -13.13 -17.47 0.29
C ALA A 135 -12.71 -18.92 -0.08
N ARG A 136 -11.69 -19.47 0.59
CA ARG A 136 -11.25 -20.87 0.43
C ARG A 136 -12.34 -21.86 0.82
N ILE A 137 -13.11 -21.57 1.86
CA ILE A 137 -14.28 -22.39 2.21
C ILE A 137 -15.25 -22.39 1.02
N LEU A 138 -15.63 -21.22 0.50
CA LEU A 138 -16.55 -21.13 -0.65
C LEU A 138 -16.04 -21.91 -1.88
N CYS A 139 -14.76 -21.80 -2.21
CA CYS A 139 -14.17 -22.49 -3.35
C CYS A 139 -14.15 -24.02 -3.20
N ARG A 140 -14.25 -24.55 -1.97
CA ARG A 140 -14.35 -25.99 -1.70
C ARG A 140 -15.79 -26.49 -1.65
N LEU A 141 -16.77 -25.60 -1.55
CA LEU A 141 -18.17 -26.00 -1.59
C LEU A 141 -18.57 -26.43 -3.01
N PRO A 142 -19.52 -27.37 -3.15
CA PRO A 142 -20.07 -27.71 -4.46
C PRO A 142 -20.67 -26.46 -5.13
N ARG A 143 -20.18 -26.10 -6.32
CA ARG A 143 -20.57 -24.87 -7.07
C ARG A 143 -22.08 -24.70 -7.26
N ARG A 144 -22.85 -25.80 -7.32
CA ARG A 144 -24.32 -25.77 -7.47
C ARG A 144 -25.05 -25.03 -6.33
N THR A 145 -24.38 -24.69 -5.23
CA THR A 145 -25.01 -24.12 -4.03
C THR A 145 -24.72 -22.64 -3.81
N VAL A 146 -23.84 -22.02 -4.61
CA VAL A 146 -23.40 -20.63 -4.37
C VAL A 146 -24.04 -19.72 -5.41
N ASP A 147 -25.09 -19.00 -5.02
CA ASP A 147 -25.60 -17.87 -5.79
C ASP A 147 -24.70 -16.64 -5.52
N THR A 148 -23.78 -16.37 -6.43
CA THR A 148 -22.78 -15.31 -6.29
C THR A 148 -23.34 -13.89 -6.46
N ARG A 149 -24.59 -13.76 -6.91
CA ARG A 149 -25.21 -12.45 -7.16
C ARG A 149 -25.31 -11.57 -5.91
N ASN A 150 -25.40 -12.19 -4.74
CA ASN A 150 -25.44 -11.48 -3.46
C ASN A 150 -24.06 -10.95 -3.00
N LEU A 151 -22.95 -11.38 -3.61
CA LEU A 151 -21.61 -10.84 -3.30
C LEU A 151 -21.31 -9.51 -4.01
N SER A 152 -21.99 -9.25 -5.13
CA SER A 152 -21.80 -8.04 -5.94
C SER A 152 -22.68 -6.88 -5.48
N ASP A 153 -22.62 -6.51 -4.20
CA ASP A 153 -23.25 -5.29 -3.72
C ASP A 153 -22.49 -4.07 -4.29
N PRO A 154 -23.06 -3.33 -5.27
CA PRO A 154 -22.33 -2.33 -6.05
C PRO A 154 -21.97 -1.08 -5.23
N ALA A 155 -22.62 -0.87 -4.09
CA ALA A 155 -22.52 0.33 -3.27
C ALA A 155 -21.13 0.58 -2.62
N VAL A 156 -20.22 -0.38 -2.67
CA VAL A 156 -18.94 -0.31 -1.93
C VAL A 156 -17.75 0.20 -2.78
N LEU A 157 -17.89 0.26 -4.10
CA LEU A 157 -16.76 0.60 -4.98
C LEU A 157 -16.58 2.11 -5.26
N ASP A 158 -17.58 2.94 -4.96
CA ASP A 158 -17.41 4.40 -5.03
C ASP A 158 -16.84 4.91 -3.71
N LEU A 159 -15.50 4.93 -3.66
CA LEU A 159 -14.72 5.67 -2.67
C LEU A 159 -14.70 7.18 -2.98
N ALA A 160 -15.74 7.71 -3.64
CA ALA A 160 -15.88 9.15 -3.82
C ALA A 160 -15.93 9.80 -2.43
N PRO A 161 -15.22 10.92 -2.21
CA PRO A 161 -15.33 11.65 -0.95
C PRO A 161 -16.79 12.05 -0.74
N ASP A 162 -17.35 11.72 0.43
CA ASP A 162 -18.72 12.11 0.79
C ASP A 162 -18.77 13.66 0.78
N GLU A 163 -19.48 14.25 -0.19
CA GLU A 163 -19.60 15.73 -0.31
C GLU A 163 -20.29 16.37 0.90
N ASP A 164 -21.00 15.57 1.72
CA ASP A 164 -21.65 16.00 2.97
C ASP A 164 -20.67 16.29 4.14
N ASP A 165 -19.38 15.96 4.01
CA ASP A 165 -18.44 16.03 5.15
C ASP A 165 -17.74 17.40 5.35
N GLN A 166 -17.96 18.39 4.47
CA GLN A 166 -17.37 19.73 4.60
C GLN A 166 -18.27 20.78 5.29
N HIS A 167 -19.48 20.42 5.70
CA HIS A 167 -20.36 21.33 6.46
C HIS A 167 -20.34 21.01 7.95
N LEU A 168 -19.53 21.77 8.70
CA LEU A 168 -19.69 21.94 10.15
C LEU A 168 -21.10 22.50 10.43
N PRO A 169 -21.89 21.90 11.32
CA PRO A 169 -23.27 22.33 11.53
C PRO A 169 -23.33 23.68 12.25
N ALA A 170 -23.97 24.66 11.60
CA ALA A 170 -24.78 25.65 12.31
C ALA A 170 -26.11 24.99 12.71
N SER A 171 -26.63 25.43 13.86
CA SER A 171 -27.89 25.11 14.57
C SER A 171 -29.06 24.50 13.75
N PRO A 172 -29.89 23.61 14.34
CA PRO A 172 -30.82 22.77 13.60
C PRO A 172 -32.10 23.50 13.16
N GLY A 173 -32.51 23.24 11.92
CA GLY A 173 -33.84 23.49 11.38
C GLY A 173 -34.36 22.20 10.73
N GLU A 174 -35.55 21.78 11.16
CA GLU A 174 -36.25 20.55 10.80
C GLU A 174 -36.76 20.57 9.35
N SER A 175 -36.78 19.42 8.67
CA SER A 175 -37.83 19.05 7.70
C SER A 175 -37.62 17.62 7.20
N GLU A 176 -38.58 16.76 7.50
CA GLU A 176 -38.78 15.42 6.96
C GLU A 176 -39.45 15.47 5.57
N THR A 177 -39.10 14.57 4.65
CA THR A 177 -40.06 14.05 3.65
C THR A 177 -39.69 12.63 3.22
N ALA A 178 -40.71 11.79 3.20
CA ALA A 178 -40.72 10.37 2.86
C ALA A 178 -40.95 10.08 1.36
N GLY A 179 -40.66 8.84 0.95
CA GLY A 179 -41.07 8.23 -0.33
C GLY A 179 -39.89 7.56 -1.05
N ASP A 180 -40.01 6.43 -1.73
CA ASP A 180 -41.10 5.46 -1.88
C ASP A 180 -40.45 4.18 -2.44
N ALA A 181 -41.03 3.03 -2.13
CA ALA A 181 -40.48 1.72 -2.48
C ALA A 181 -40.82 1.31 -3.93
N ILE A 182 -39.84 0.83 -4.69
CA ILE A 182 -40.06 0.19 -6.00
C ILE A 182 -39.53 -1.25 -5.97
N ASN A 183 -40.49 -2.18 -5.95
CA ASN A 183 -40.31 -3.60 -6.26
C ASN A 183 -40.14 -3.78 -7.77
N GLN A 184 -39.04 -4.39 -8.20
CA GLN A 184 -38.99 -5.09 -9.50
C GLN A 184 -38.34 -6.46 -9.29
N THR A 185 -39.20 -7.48 -9.31
CA THR A 185 -38.84 -8.89 -9.34
C THR A 185 -38.70 -9.27 -10.81
N GLU A 186 -37.48 -9.25 -11.35
CA GLU A 186 -37.21 -9.77 -12.70
C GLU A 186 -37.05 -11.29 -12.65
N GLU A 187 -37.91 -11.94 -13.43
CA GLU A 187 -38.01 -13.37 -13.66
C GLU A 187 -36.80 -13.84 -14.49
N LEU A 188 -35.91 -14.63 -13.88
CA LEU A 188 -34.67 -15.09 -14.49
C LEU A 188 -34.85 -16.44 -15.18
N GLY A 189 -34.57 -16.46 -16.48
CA GLY A 189 -34.47 -17.67 -17.30
C GLY A 189 -33.35 -18.64 -16.88
N PRO A 190 -33.28 -19.83 -17.51
CA PRO A 190 -32.46 -20.94 -17.04
C PRO A 190 -30.96 -20.61 -17.08
N LEU A 191 -30.34 -20.49 -15.92
CA LEU A 191 -28.89 -20.33 -15.75
C LEU A 191 -28.18 -21.65 -16.03
N SER A 192 -27.89 -21.87 -17.30
CA SER A 192 -26.98 -22.92 -17.76
C SER A 192 -25.56 -22.63 -17.27
N ALA A 193 -25.02 -23.58 -16.50
CA ALA A 193 -23.60 -23.90 -16.37
C ALA A 193 -22.60 -22.75 -16.06
N LEU A 194 -22.28 -22.56 -14.78
CA LEU A 194 -21.00 -21.97 -14.37
C LEU A 194 -19.91 -23.06 -14.52
N ASP A 195 -19.49 -23.29 -15.76
CA ASP A 195 -18.43 -24.24 -16.09
C ASP A 195 -17.13 -23.90 -15.34
N ASP A 196 -16.32 -24.91 -15.04
CA ASP A 196 -15.04 -24.82 -14.31
C ASP A 196 -13.93 -24.11 -15.11
N ASP A 197 -14.33 -23.45 -16.20
CA ASP A 197 -13.47 -23.05 -17.27
C ASP A 197 -13.01 -21.61 -17.08
N CYS A 198 -11.72 -21.36 -17.32
CA CYS A 198 -11.25 -19.98 -17.34
C CYS A 198 -11.81 -19.26 -18.58
N PRO A 199 -12.51 -18.13 -18.44
CA PRO A 199 -13.09 -17.42 -19.58
C PRO A 199 -12.04 -16.80 -20.52
N ILE A 200 -10.77 -16.78 -20.13
CA ILE A 200 -9.65 -16.24 -20.92
C ILE A 200 -9.01 -17.35 -21.75
N CYS A 201 -8.56 -18.43 -21.12
CA CYS A 201 -7.90 -19.54 -21.84
C CYS A 201 -8.87 -20.64 -22.29
N LEU A 202 -10.13 -20.57 -21.88
CA LEU A 202 -11.19 -21.54 -22.17
C LEU A 202 -10.80 -22.98 -21.81
N SER A 203 -9.90 -23.14 -20.83
CA SER A 203 -9.47 -24.46 -20.39
C SER A 203 -10.41 -24.97 -19.31
N ASP A 204 -10.83 -26.23 -19.46
CA ASP A 204 -11.71 -26.98 -18.56
C ASP A 204 -11.20 -27.12 -17.11
N ARG A 205 -9.94 -26.71 -16.87
CA ARG A 205 -9.31 -26.73 -15.56
C ARG A 205 -8.52 -25.45 -15.34
N MET A 206 -9.00 -24.62 -14.41
CA MET A 206 -8.24 -23.45 -13.98
C MET A 206 -6.91 -23.87 -13.30
N LEU A 207 -5.79 -23.39 -13.83
CA LEU A 207 -4.47 -23.48 -13.21
C LEU A 207 -4.28 -22.27 -12.29
N ASP A 208 -4.06 -22.52 -11.00
CA ASP A 208 -3.89 -21.50 -9.95
C ASP A 208 -4.98 -20.42 -9.98
N PRO A 209 -6.22 -20.78 -9.62
CA PRO A 209 -7.35 -19.85 -9.71
C PRO A 209 -7.09 -18.60 -8.86
N CYS A 210 -7.33 -17.45 -9.48
CA CYS A 210 -7.15 -16.13 -8.91
C CYS A 210 -8.47 -15.37 -8.95
N MET A 211 -8.84 -14.79 -7.81
CA MET A 211 -10.05 -13.97 -7.72
C MET A 211 -9.69 -12.48 -7.81
N CYS A 212 -10.33 -11.77 -8.75
CA CYS A 212 -10.27 -10.31 -8.80
C CYS A 212 -11.07 -9.70 -7.63
N SER A 213 -10.79 -8.44 -7.28
CA SER A 213 -11.57 -7.68 -6.28
C SER A 213 -13.07 -7.56 -6.59
N CYS A 214 -13.48 -7.82 -7.83
CA CYS A 214 -14.88 -7.87 -8.26
C CYS A 214 -15.54 -9.24 -8.09
N GLY A 215 -14.80 -10.28 -7.65
CA GLY A 215 -15.31 -11.64 -7.41
C GLY A 215 -15.17 -12.60 -8.59
N HIS A 216 -14.79 -12.14 -9.78
CA HIS A 216 -14.54 -13.01 -10.94
C HIS A 216 -13.24 -13.80 -10.77
N VAL A 217 -13.24 -15.07 -11.21
CA VAL A 217 -12.13 -16.01 -11.05
C VAL A 217 -11.52 -16.35 -12.42
N PHE A 218 -10.19 -16.36 -12.50
CA PHE A 218 -9.41 -16.65 -13.71
C PHE A 218 -8.15 -17.46 -13.34
N CYS A 219 -7.45 -18.06 -14.30
CA CYS A 219 -6.10 -18.58 -14.05
C CYS A 219 -5.13 -17.42 -13.72
N TYR A 220 -4.14 -17.68 -12.87
CA TYR A 220 -3.12 -16.69 -12.50
C TYR A 220 -2.42 -16.08 -13.71
N GLU A 221 -1.95 -16.92 -14.63
CA GLU A 221 -1.28 -16.46 -15.85
C GLU A 221 -2.21 -15.63 -16.74
N CYS A 222 -3.49 -16.01 -16.81
CA CYS A 222 -4.44 -15.31 -17.65
C CYS A 222 -4.74 -13.91 -17.11
N ILE A 223 -4.93 -13.75 -15.79
CA ILE A 223 -5.24 -12.43 -15.22
C ILE A 223 -4.01 -11.52 -15.13
N THR A 224 -2.80 -12.08 -14.95
CA THR A 224 -1.56 -11.28 -14.90
C THR A 224 -1.20 -10.66 -16.24
N GLN A 225 -1.68 -11.23 -17.35
CA GLN A 225 -1.53 -10.64 -18.69
C GLN A 225 -2.50 -9.49 -18.98
N THR A 226 -3.50 -9.26 -18.12
CA THR A 226 -4.49 -8.19 -18.31
C THR A 226 -4.02 -6.88 -17.69
N GLU A 227 -4.44 -5.75 -18.24
CA GLU A 227 -4.05 -4.40 -17.80
C GLU A 227 -4.72 -3.97 -16.47
N ARG A 228 -4.62 -4.79 -15.41
CA ARG A 228 -5.22 -4.52 -14.08
C ARG A 228 -6.72 -4.26 -14.11
N GLN A 229 -7.42 -4.73 -15.14
CA GLN A 229 -8.87 -4.64 -15.29
C GLN A 229 -9.46 -6.03 -15.45
N CYS A 230 -10.58 -6.30 -14.78
CA CYS A 230 -11.24 -7.59 -14.89
C CYS A 230 -11.77 -7.80 -16.33
N PRO A 231 -11.43 -8.91 -17.02
CA PRO A 231 -11.90 -9.14 -18.39
C PRO A 231 -13.42 -9.25 -18.55
N ILE A 232 -14.13 -9.63 -17.48
CA ILE A 232 -15.60 -9.76 -17.51
C ILE A 232 -16.27 -8.40 -17.29
N CYS A 233 -15.97 -7.72 -16.17
CA CYS A 233 -16.71 -6.50 -15.78
C CYS A 233 -15.95 -5.19 -16.01
N ARG A 234 -14.71 -5.25 -16.50
CA ARG A 234 -13.81 -4.11 -16.78
C ARG A 234 -13.51 -3.21 -15.58
N LYS A 235 -13.89 -3.61 -14.37
CA LYS A 235 -13.53 -2.88 -13.14
C LYS A 235 -12.04 -3.06 -12.84
N HIS A 236 -11.40 -1.98 -12.40
CA HIS A 236 -10.01 -2.01 -11.95
C HIS A 236 -9.86 -2.94 -10.73
N HIS A 237 -8.90 -3.85 -10.79
CA HIS A 237 -8.52 -4.68 -9.66
C HIS A 237 -7.13 -4.28 -9.18
N PHE A 238 -7.05 -3.85 -7.91
CA PHE A 238 -5.79 -3.39 -7.32
C PHE A 238 -4.90 -4.54 -6.83
N GLN A 239 -5.46 -5.73 -6.61
CA GLN A 239 -4.73 -6.92 -6.15
C GLN A 239 -5.37 -8.19 -6.73
N THR A 240 -4.55 -9.03 -7.35
CA THR A 240 -4.90 -10.40 -7.73
C THR A 240 -4.42 -11.35 -6.64
N PHE A 241 -5.34 -12.09 -6.06
CA PHE A 241 -5.04 -13.07 -5.01
C PHE A 241 -4.93 -14.46 -5.65
N ALA A 242 -3.74 -15.05 -5.65
CA ALA A 242 -3.53 -16.41 -6.12
C ALA A 242 -3.98 -17.43 -5.07
N MET A 243 -4.91 -18.31 -5.42
CA MET A 243 -5.27 -19.45 -4.58
C MET A 243 -4.40 -20.65 -4.94
N LEU A 244 -3.16 -20.67 -4.47
CA LEU A 244 -2.32 -21.87 -4.58
C LEU A 244 -2.91 -22.98 -3.70
N GLY A 245 -3.08 -24.18 -4.29
CA GLY A 245 -3.73 -25.33 -3.66
C GLY A 245 -3.06 -25.85 -2.38
N SER A 246 -1.86 -25.37 -2.04
CA SER A 246 -1.07 -25.73 -0.86
C SER A 246 -1.37 -24.91 0.40
N GLY A 247 -2.21 -23.87 0.32
CA GLY A 247 -2.58 -23.10 1.52
C GLY A 247 -1.63 -21.94 1.87
N ASP A 248 -0.51 -21.79 1.17
CA ASP A 248 0.34 -20.60 1.24
C ASP A 248 -0.02 -19.63 0.11
N ILE A 249 -0.43 -18.41 0.44
CA ILE A 249 -0.61 -17.34 -0.54
C ILE A 249 0.62 -16.45 -0.51
N ILE A 250 1.40 -16.52 -1.57
CA ILE A 250 2.28 -15.43 -1.95
C ILE A 250 1.36 -14.44 -2.67
N SER A 251 1.20 -13.20 -2.19
CA SER A 251 0.55 -12.20 -3.03
C SER A 251 1.35 -12.11 -4.32
N ALA A 252 0.69 -12.04 -5.48
CA ALA A 252 1.38 -11.88 -6.77
C ALA A 252 2.39 -10.71 -6.71
N GLU A 253 2.03 -9.68 -5.94
CA GLU A 253 2.88 -8.55 -5.62
C GLU A 253 4.14 -8.95 -4.84
N ARG A 254 4.07 -9.89 -3.89
CA ARG A 254 5.22 -10.41 -3.11
C ARG A 254 6.17 -11.26 -3.95
N GLN A 255 5.66 -12.03 -4.91
CA GLN A 255 6.54 -12.75 -5.86
C GLN A 255 7.27 -11.77 -6.78
N ARG A 256 6.61 -10.67 -7.20
CA ARG A 256 7.29 -9.52 -7.81
C ARG A 256 8.22 -8.80 -6.84
N GLN A 257 7.87 -8.75 -5.55
CA GLN A 257 8.64 -8.04 -4.55
C GLN A 257 9.98 -8.71 -4.25
N ASP A 258 10.03 -10.04 -4.26
CA ASP A 258 11.28 -10.80 -4.13
C ASP A 258 12.20 -10.63 -5.37
N GLU A 259 11.64 -10.54 -6.58
CA GLU A 259 12.40 -10.13 -7.77
C GLU A 259 12.86 -8.67 -7.69
N THR A 260 12.01 -7.76 -7.20
CA THR A 260 12.43 -6.36 -6.99
C THR A 260 13.45 -6.22 -5.87
N TRP A 261 13.47 -7.09 -4.86
CA TRP A 261 14.49 -7.10 -3.82
C TRP A 261 15.83 -7.51 -4.41
N LEU A 262 15.87 -8.52 -5.29
CA LEU A 262 17.09 -8.86 -6.02
C LEU A 262 17.56 -7.71 -6.92
N HIS A 263 16.66 -7.02 -7.62
CA HIS A 263 17.01 -5.85 -8.43
C HIS A 263 17.47 -4.65 -7.57
N ALA A 264 16.84 -4.40 -6.42
CA ALA A 264 17.23 -3.34 -5.49
C ALA A 264 18.55 -3.67 -4.77
N ALA A 265 18.76 -4.93 -4.38
CA ALA A 265 20.02 -5.42 -3.83
C ALA A 265 21.15 -5.35 -4.87
N TRP A 266 20.85 -5.58 -6.15
CA TRP A 266 21.83 -5.41 -7.21
C TRP A 266 22.16 -3.93 -7.46
N GLY A 267 21.18 -3.04 -7.35
CA GLY A 267 21.39 -1.59 -7.36
C GLY A 267 22.31 -1.14 -6.23
N TYR A 268 22.01 -1.53 -4.99
CA TYR A 268 22.83 -1.24 -3.81
C TYR A 268 24.24 -1.85 -3.92
N GLY A 269 24.35 -3.07 -4.44
CA GLY A 269 25.63 -3.74 -4.66
C GLY A 269 26.50 -3.01 -5.67
N ARG A 270 25.91 -2.56 -6.79
CA ARG A 270 26.63 -1.82 -7.83
C ARG A 270 27.16 -0.48 -7.33
N ASP A 271 26.36 0.26 -6.58
CA ASP A 271 26.76 1.57 -6.07
C ASP A 271 27.84 1.41 -4.99
N THR A 272 27.68 0.43 -4.10
CA THR A 272 28.71 0.09 -3.09
C THR A 272 30.02 -0.35 -3.73
N LEU A 273 29.98 -1.17 -4.78
CA LEU A 273 31.16 -1.59 -5.53
C LEU A 273 31.85 -0.40 -6.22
N TRP A 274 31.08 0.54 -6.76
CA TRP A 274 31.61 1.78 -7.35
C TRP A 274 32.33 2.65 -6.31
N TYR A 275 31.75 2.84 -5.12
CA TYR A 275 32.41 3.58 -4.04
C TYR A 275 33.67 2.87 -3.53
N LEU A 276 33.65 1.55 -3.47
CA LEU A 276 34.81 0.76 -3.06
C LEU A 276 35.93 0.84 -4.10
N LEU A 277 35.61 0.73 -5.40
CA LEU A 277 36.55 0.94 -6.49
C LEU A 277 37.14 2.35 -6.45
N LEU A 278 36.30 3.37 -6.31
CA LEU A 278 36.74 4.77 -6.19
C LEU A 278 37.70 4.92 -5.00
N THR A 279 37.36 4.37 -3.84
CA THR A 279 38.17 4.52 -2.64
C THR A 279 39.49 3.74 -2.73
N VAL A 280 39.47 2.51 -3.21
CA VAL A 280 40.66 1.66 -3.26
C VAL A 280 41.61 2.05 -4.41
N VAL A 281 41.09 2.57 -5.53
CA VAL A 281 41.92 2.92 -6.69
C VAL A 281 42.26 4.41 -6.72
N LEU A 282 41.28 5.30 -6.51
CA LEU A 282 41.49 6.74 -6.66
C LEU A 282 42.27 7.34 -5.49
N MET A 283 42.02 6.92 -4.24
CA MET A 283 42.74 7.51 -3.09
C MET A 283 44.25 7.25 -3.12
N PRO A 284 44.74 6.03 -3.37
CA PRO A 284 46.19 5.81 -3.47
C PRO A 284 46.82 6.59 -4.63
N PHE A 285 46.12 6.69 -5.76
CA PHE A 285 46.59 7.48 -6.89
C PHE A 285 46.70 8.97 -6.54
N LEU A 286 45.69 9.54 -5.89
CA LEU A 286 45.73 10.93 -5.44
C LEU A 286 46.85 11.15 -4.42
N LEU A 287 47.00 10.27 -3.43
CA LEU A 287 48.09 10.34 -2.45
C LEU A 287 49.46 10.26 -3.12
N PHE A 288 49.63 9.42 -4.14
CA PHE A 288 50.86 9.34 -4.91
C PHE A 288 51.16 10.64 -5.66
N VAL A 289 50.17 11.23 -6.34
CA VAL A 289 50.33 12.52 -7.06
C VAL A 289 50.69 13.64 -6.10
N PHE A 290 50.00 13.74 -4.95
CA PHE A 290 50.33 14.70 -3.90
C PHE A 290 51.73 14.48 -3.32
N GLY A 291 52.12 13.22 -3.10
CA GLY A 291 53.45 12.85 -2.62
C GLY A 291 54.56 13.26 -3.58
N VAL A 292 54.41 12.97 -4.87
CA VAL A 292 55.36 13.39 -5.92
C VAL A 292 55.44 14.91 -6.01
N GLY A 293 54.29 15.60 -6.00
CA GLY A 293 54.24 17.06 -6.00
C GLY A 293 54.94 17.68 -4.79
N PHE A 294 54.76 17.11 -3.60
CA PHE A 294 55.41 17.55 -2.37
C PHE A 294 56.92 17.34 -2.42
N VAL A 295 57.39 16.15 -2.82
CA VAL A 295 58.83 15.85 -2.96
C VAL A 295 59.47 16.77 -4.01
N TRP A 296 58.79 17.02 -5.14
CA TRP A 296 59.27 17.96 -6.15
C TRP A 296 59.38 19.39 -5.62
N SER A 297 58.37 19.86 -4.87
CA SER A 297 58.35 21.19 -4.27
C SER A 297 59.48 21.37 -3.24
N VAL A 298 59.67 20.39 -2.35
CA VAL A 298 60.75 20.41 -1.34
C VAL A 298 62.11 20.29 -2.01
N GLY A 299 62.26 19.38 -2.97
CA GLY A 299 63.51 19.17 -3.72
C GLY A 299 63.94 20.42 -4.47
N ARG A 300 63.02 21.09 -5.16
CA ARG A 300 63.28 22.36 -5.84
C ARG A 300 63.73 23.44 -4.85
N SER A 301 63.04 23.55 -3.71
CA SER A 301 63.39 24.53 -2.67
C SER A 301 64.79 24.26 -2.11
N ALA A 302 65.12 22.99 -1.84
CA ALA A 302 66.44 22.59 -1.34
C ALA A 302 67.56 22.89 -2.36
N ILE A 303 67.33 22.59 -3.65
CA ILE A 303 68.29 22.90 -4.72
C ILE A 303 68.55 24.41 -4.81
N CYS A 304 67.50 25.24 -4.74
CA CYS A 304 67.66 26.70 -4.78
C CYS A 304 68.46 27.22 -3.58
N VAL A 305 68.27 26.66 -2.38
CA VAL A 305 69.06 27.00 -1.18
C VAL A 305 70.53 26.63 -1.39
N VAL A 306 70.82 25.43 -1.90
CA VAL A 306 72.20 24.96 -2.15
C VAL A 306 72.91 25.81 -3.21
N LEU A 307 72.19 26.23 -4.26
CA LEU A 307 72.74 27.04 -5.34
C LEU A 307 72.83 28.54 -5.03
N GLY A 308 72.37 29.00 -3.86
CA GLY A 308 72.38 30.41 -3.48
C GLY A 308 71.50 31.31 -4.35
N VAL A 309 70.58 30.74 -5.12
CA VAL A 309 69.67 31.49 -5.99
C VAL A 309 68.55 32.06 -5.13
N LYS A 310 68.46 33.39 -5.03
CA LYS A 310 67.33 34.04 -4.35
C LYS A 310 66.04 33.66 -5.07
N HIS A 311 65.13 33.06 -4.30
CA HIS A 311 63.85 32.58 -4.79
C HIS A 311 62.94 33.78 -5.07
N GLU A 312 62.94 34.27 -6.31
CA GLU A 312 61.80 35.06 -6.79
C GLU A 312 60.65 34.08 -7.01
N PHE A 313 59.80 33.93 -6.00
CA PHE A 313 58.52 33.25 -6.21
C PHE A 313 57.85 33.93 -7.40
N PRO A 314 57.44 33.19 -8.45
CA PRO A 314 56.62 33.78 -9.49
C PRO A 314 55.43 34.42 -8.75
N ALA A 315 55.25 35.72 -8.95
CA ALA A 315 54.23 36.51 -8.26
C ALA A 315 52.93 35.70 -8.21
N PRO A 316 52.23 35.67 -7.05
CA PRO A 316 51.07 34.82 -6.83
C PRO A 316 50.17 34.87 -8.06
N PHE A 317 49.85 33.69 -8.61
CA PHE A 317 49.07 33.51 -9.83
C PHE A 317 48.02 34.62 -9.93
N ARG A 318 48.23 35.59 -10.82
CA ARG A 318 47.23 36.62 -11.07
C ARG A 318 46.02 35.91 -11.67
N TYR A 319 44.98 35.72 -10.86
CA TYR A 319 43.70 35.11 -11.26
C TYR A 319 43.06 35.76 -12.50
N ALA A 320 43.53 36.97 -12.88
CA ALA A 320 43.15 37.67 -14.09
C ALA A 320 43.28 36.85 -15.39
N ARG A 321 44.11 35.79 -15.44
CA ARG A 321 44.27 34.96 -16.66
C ARG A 321 43.36 33.72 -16.72
N PHE A 322 42.66 33.37 -15.65
CA PHE A 322 41.80 32.18 -15.60
C PHE A 322 40.43 32.52 -14.99
N PRO A 323 39.56 33.22 -15.73
CA PRO A 323 38.27 33.71 -15.22
C PRO A 323 37.30 32.60 -14.78
N PHE A 324 37.52 31.36 -15.21
CA PHE A 324 36.65 30.22 -14.91
C PHE A 324 36.90 29.58 -13.53
N LEU A 325 38.05 29.86 -12.90
CA LEU A 325 38.40 29.35 -11.57
C LEU A 325 38.12 30.36 -10.45
N ALA A 326 37.69 31.57 -10.79
CA ALA A 326 37.24 32.53 -9.80
C ALA A 326 35.88 32.06 -9.23
N PRO A 327 35.76 31.79 -7.92
CA PRO A 327 34.48 31.48 -7.32
C PRO A 327 33.52 32.66 -7.58
N GLN A 328 32.45 32.42 -8.34
CA GLN A 328 31.52 33.43 -8.84
C GLN A 328 30.76 34.20 -7.73
N TYR A 329 31.03 33.93 -6.45
CA TYR A 329 30.30 34.48 -5.31
C TYR A 329 31.11 35.40 -4.39
N VAL A 330 32.37 35.72 -4.69
CA VAL A 330 33.11 36.72 -3.90
C VAL A 330 33.02 38.09 -4.58
N ASN A 331 31.80 38.63 -4.60
CA ASN A 331 31.53 40.06 -4.88
C ASN A 331 31.58 40.87 -3.57
N THR A 332 32.56 40.61 -2.71
CA THR A 332 32.86 41.53 -1.60
C THR A 332 33.78 42.61 -2.13
N ALA A 333 33.28 43.85 -2.18
CA ALA A 333 34.08 45.03 -2.42
C ALA A 333 35.38 44.98 -1.59
N PRO A 334 36.53 45.43 -2.15
CA PRO A 334 37.76 45.47 -1.38
C PRO A 334 37.53 46.31 -0.11
N PRO A 335 38.02 45.84 1.05
CA PRO A 335 37.82 46.57 2.28
C PRO A 335 38.48 47.96 2.21
N PRO A 336 37.86 48.99 2.84
CA PRO A 336 38.14 50.41 2.59
C PRO A 336 39.55 50.90 2.99
N TRP A 337 40.38 50.06 3.61
CA TRP A 337 41.72 50.44 4.06
C TRP A 337 42.84 50.24 3.02
N THR A 338 42.52 49.83 1.78
CA THR A 338 43.54 49.63 0.73
C THR A 338 43.77 50.85 -0.18
N THR A 339 43.25 52.03 0.18
CA THR A 339 43.65 53.28 -0.49
C THR A 339 44.90 53.86 0.17
N PRO A 340 46.06 53.94 -0.54
CA PRO A 340 47.19 54.70 -0.05
C PRO A 340 46.85 56.19 -0.14
N ALA A 341 46.34 56.76 0.95
CA ALA A 341 46.18 58.20 1.09
C ALA A 341 47.58 58.83 1.23
N LEU A 342 47.94 59.55 0.18
CA LEU A 342 48.89 60.66 0.12
C LEU A 342 49.17 61.31 1.49
N TRP A 343 50.38 61.12 2.00
CA TRP A 343 51.04 62.10 2.87
C TRP A 343 52.28 62.62 2.13
N GLN A 344 52.05 63.58 1.25
CA GLN A 344 53.03 64.54 0.76
C GLN A 344 52.38 65.93 0.80
N ALA A 345 52.67 66.68 1.86
CA ALA A 345 52.80 68.13 1.92
C ALA A 345 53.07 68.53 3.37
#